data_AF-A0A1C6BBX0-F1
#
_entry.id   AF-A0A1C6BBX0-F1
#
_cell.length_a   1.000
_cell.length_b   1.000
_cell.length_c   1.000
_cell.angle_alpha   90.00
_cell.angle_beta   90.00
_cell.angle_gamma   90.00
#
_symmetry.space_group_name_H-M   'P 1'
#
loop_
_entity.id
_entity.type
_entity.pdbx_description
1 polymer ?
#
loop_
_entity_poly.entity_id
_entity_poly.type
_entity_poly.pdbx_seq_one_letter_code
_entity_poly.pdbx_strand_id
1 'polypeptide(L)'
;MKKKNLKTLAACLCLSCTLLTGTLPTQAAARTSVSQTAKSSSTVTNKKTHSGKGQASSSSSGTWKTIKGRHYYYNARGKKVKGKVKIGSRYYFFDKNGIQRYGWKKIKNNYYFFRISTGTTGAYMLTSTTINGIALDASGRASKSGSNLRKLKLMTEANKIVEKISRPGMNKMQRLRASFDYVKKQYTYYCWREFRNTQDWEKDFAEDMFFRGGRGDCVSYAAAFAYLANAVGMKKVYVICSGGHGWAEIGGKVYDPDWALVSSVDSYFAMSYDLSGVNGRPMYRGNRLYVKKI
;
A
#
# COMPACT_ATOMS: atom_id res chain seq x y z
N MET A 1 -32.59 -29.22 23.04
CA MET A 1 -31.46 -29.99 23.59
C MET A 1 -31.21 -31.23 22.74
N LYS A 2 -30.17 -31.26 21.89
CA LYS A 2 -29.56 -32.51 21.38
C LYS A 2 -28.07 -32.26 21.18
N LYS A 3 -27.26 -32.75 22.13
CA LYS A 3 -25.80 -32.82 22.08
C LYS A 3 -25.40 -33.88 21.05
N LYS A 4 -24.42 -33.61 20.19
CA LYS A 4 -23.63 -34.64 19.50
C LYS A 4 -22.14 -34.30 19.53
N ASN A 5 -21.52 -34.86 20.57
CA ASN A 5 -20.20 -35.46 20.70
C ASN A 5 -19.08 -35.07 19.72
N LEU A 6 -18.12 -34.40 20.33
CA LEU A 6 -16.69 -34.32 20.05
C LEU A 6 -16.08 -35.73 19.87
N LYS A 7 -15.27 -35.93 18.82
CA LYS A 7 -14.28 -37.01 18.76
C LYS A 7 -12.89 -36.40 18.56
N THR A 8 -12.12 -36.51 19.62
CA THR A 8 -10.68 -36.32 19.75
C THR A 8 -9.93 -37.35 18.89
N LEU A 9 -8.85 -36.94 18.22
CA LEU A 9 -7.83 -37.87 17.74
C LEU A 9 -6.45 -37.26 18.01
N ALA A 10 -5.69 -38.02 18.80
CA ALA A 10 -4.34 -37.78 19.28
C ALA A 10 -3.33 -37.86 18.11
N ALA A 11 -2.35 -36.96 18.11
CA ALA A 11 -0.94 -37.22 18.42
C ALA A 11 -0.18 -38.01 17.34
N CYS A 12 0.81 -37.35 16.73
CA CYS A 12 2.02 -38.02 16.30
C CYS A 12 3.22 -37.10 16.54
N LEU A 13 4.09 -37.60 17.41
CA LEU A 13 5.30 -36.99 17.94
C LEU A 13 6.46 -37.44 17.06
N CYS A 14 7.17 -36.51 16.41
CA CYS A 14 8.49 -36.80 15.86
C CYS A 14 9.44 -35.65 16.22
N LEU A 15 10.23 -35.90 17.26
CA LEU A 15 11.51 -35.27 17.52
C LEU A 15 12.50 -35.69 16.43
N SER A 16 13.20 -34.74 15.82
CA SER A 16 14.65 -34.90 15.64
C SER A 16 15.32 -33.53 15.50
N CYS A 17 16.27 -33.36 16.38
CA CYS A 17 17.14 -32.22 16.57
C CYS A 17 18.35 -32.41 15.66
N THR A 18 18.72 -31.41 14.87
CA THR A 18 20.11 -31.23 14.42
C THR A 18 20.37 -29.76 14.15
N LEU A 19 21.06 -29.15 15.13
CA LEU A 19 21.77 -27.89 14.98
C LEU A 19 22.98 -28.12 14.09
N LEU A 20 23.10 -27.39 12.98
CA LEU A 20 24.40 -27.10 12.37
C LEU A 20 24.59 -25.59 12.30
N THR A 21 25.50 -25.12 13.14
CA THR A 21 26.12 -23.80 13.11
C THR A 21 27.09 -23.72 11.95
N GLY A 22 27.01 -22.65 11.15
CA GLY A 22 27.98 -22.35 10.10
C GLY A 22 28.05 -20.84 9.87
N THR A 23 29.23 -20.29 10.10
CA THR A 23 29.58 -18.87 10.22
C THR A 23 29.46 -18.06 8.94
N LEU A 24 29.09 -16.78 9.09
CA LEU A 24 29.24 -15.72 8.09
C LEU A 24 30.73 -15.40 7.83
N PRO A 25 31.13 -15.06 6.59
CA PRO A 25 32.24 -14.16 6.37
C PRO A 25 31.76 -12.71 6.20
N THR A 26 32.50 -11.83 6.85
CA THR A 26 32.41 -10.38 6.87
C THR A 26 33.39 -9.78 5.85
N GLN A 27 33.08 -8.57 5.37
CA GLN A 27 33.97 -7.61 4.68
C GLN A 27 34.27 -7.92 3.19
N ALA A 28 34.40 -6.94 2.29
CA ALA A 28 34.89 -5.58 2.48
C ALA A 28 34.20 -4.55 1.57
N ALA A 29 34.15 -3.32 2.08
CA ALA A 29 33.93 -2.11 1.33
C ALA A 29 35.22 -1.73 0.59
N ALA A 30 35.11 -1.37 -0.69
CA ALA A 30 36.14 -0.61 -1.41
C ALA A 30 35.59 0.77 -1.76
N ARG A 31 36.34 1.79 -1.33
CA ARG A 31 36.10 3.21 -1.55
C ARG A 31 36.52 3.63 -2.96
N THR A 32 35.72 4.55 -3.50
CA THR A 32 36.08 5.77 -4.24
C THR A 32 37.39 5.81 -5.04
N SER A 33 37.26 6.11 -6.34
CA SER A 33 38.15 7.07 -7.00
C SER A 33 37.33 8.07 -7.82
N VAL A 34 37.61 9.34 -7.55
CA VAL A 34 37.16 10.52 -8.28
C VAL A 34 38.13 10.73 -9.44
N SER A 35 37.64 11.11 -10.61
CA SER A 35 38.41 11.92 -11.54
C SER A 35 37.50 12.91 -12.26
N GLN A 36 37.71 14.19 -11.93
CA GLN A 36 37.40 15.36 -12.75
C GLN A 36 38.39 15.31 -13.94
N THR A 37 38.17 15.78 -15.16
CA THR A 37 37.70 17.10 -15.62
C THR A 37 37.80 17.05 -17.15
N ALA A 38 36.89 17.67 -17.89
CA ALA A 38 37.20 18.32 -19.17
C ALA A 38 36.03 19.22 -19.60
N LYS A 39 36.24 20.53 -19.49
CA LYS A 39 35.50 21.56 -20.21
C LYS A 39 35.85 21.47 -21.69
N SER A 40 34.87 21.58 -22.56
CA SER A 40 35.05 22.24 -23.86
C SER A 40 33.79 22.99 -24.25
N SER A 41 34.03 24.24 -24.61
CA SER A 41 33.11 25.27 -25.08
C SER A 41 33.01 25.19 -26.60
N SER A 42 31.81 25.32 -27.17
CA SER A 42 31.64 25.98 -28.46
C SER A 42 30.16 26.29 -28.77
N THR A 43 29.91 27.59 -28.83
CA THR A 43 29.29 28.32 -29.95
C THR A 43 27.87 27.97 -30.41
N VAL A 44 26.99 28.89 -30.03
CA VAL A 44 25.73 29.34 -30.65
C VAL A 44 25.73 29.26 -32.18
N THR A 45 24.73 28.58 -32.76
CA THR A 45 24.11 29.01 -34.02
C THR A 45 22.59 28.86 -33.95
N ASN A 46 21.92 29.91 -34.40
CA ASN A 46 20.51 30.18 -34.28
C ASN A 46 19.80 29.74 -35.57
N LYS A 47 18.77 28.90 -35.50
CA LYS A 47 17.80 28.73 -36.61
C LYS A 47 16.39 28.49 -36.05
N LYS A 48 15.51 29.47 -36.27
CA LYS A 48 14.06 29.45 -36.08
C LYS A 48 13.42 28.46 -37.06
N THR A 49 12.46 27.66 -36.57
CA THR A 49 11.26 27.26 -37.32
C THR A 49 10.10 27.00 -36.35
N HIS A 50 8.88 27.21 -36.85
CA HIS A 50 7.64 27.49 -36.13
C HIS A 50 6.78 26.27 -35.73
N SER A 51 6.01 26.49 -34.66
CA SER A 51 4.66 25.98 -34.34
C SER A 51 4.50 24.60 -33.66
N GLY A 52 3.68 24.57 -32.60
CA GLY A 52 3.10 23.32 -32.07
C GLY A 52 2.82 23.22 -30.56
N LYS A 53 1.82 23.96 -30.05
CA LYS A 53 1.02 23.67 -28.83
C LYS A 53 1.74 23.34 -27.51
N GLY A 54 2.00 24.40 -26.74
CA GLY A 54 1.45 24.51 -25.37
C GLY A 54 2.02 23.61 -24.28
N GLN A 55 3.33 23.38 -24.27
CA GLN A 55 4.01 22.86 -23.09
C GLN A 55 4.50 24.07 -22.27
N ALA A 56 3.72 24.50 -21.28
CA ALA A 56 4.13 25.57 -20.38
C ALA A 56 5.23 25.06 -19.43
N SER A 57 6.45 24.95 -19.95
CA SER A 57 7.68 25.05 -19.19
C SER A 57 7.90 26.53 -18.86
N SER A 58 7.20 27.03 -17.84
CA SER A 58 7.58 28.29 -17.21
C SER A 58 7.99 27.99 -15.77
N SER A 59 9.26 28.23 -15.48
CA SER A 59 9.84 28.39 -14.14
C SER A 59 9.26 29.62 -13.44
N SER A 60 7.93 29.73 -13.42
CA SER A 60 7.21 30.79 -12.75
C SER A 60 7.15 30.45 -11.27
N SER A 61 7.73 31.31 -10.44
CA SER A 61 7.66 31.24 -8.98
C SER A 61 6.20 31.10 -8.56
N GLY A 62 5.86 29.95 -8.00
CA GLY A 62 4.55 29.67 -7.44
C GLY A 62 4.64 29.51 -5.94
N THR A 63 3.49 29.39 -5.30
CA THR A 63 3.41 29.36 -3.83
C THR A 63 2.62 28.14 -3.37
N TRP A 64 3.18 27.44 -2.39
CA TRP A 64 2.47 26.41 -1.64
C TRP A 64 1.48 27.05 -0.69
N LYS A 65 0.25 26.53 -0.63
CA LYS A 65 -0.74 26.93 0.37
C LYS A 65 -1.36 25.70 1.01
N THR A 66 -1.52 25.75 2.33
CA THR A 66 -2.25 24.73 3.09
C THR A 66 -3.57 25.34 3.56
N ILE A 67 -4.70 24.77 3.13
CA ILE A 67 -6.04 25.26 3.46
C ILE A 67 -6.83 24.09 4.03
N LYS A 68 -7.30 24.22 5.29
CA LYS A 68 -8.03 23.17 6.03
C LYS A 68 -7.28 21.81 5.96
N GLY A 69 -5.97 21.85 6.19
CA GLY A 69 -5.08 20.67 6.16
C GLY A 69 -4.91 20.00 4.78
N ARG A 70 -5.29 20.67 3.69
CA ARG A 70 -5.05 20.21 2.32
C ARG A 70 -4.01 21.08 1.64
N HIS A 71 -3.10 20.47 0.88
CA HIS A 71 -2.03 21.18 0.20
C HIS A 71 -2.40 21.52 -1.24
N TYR A 72 -2.06 22.73 -1.65
CA TYR A 72 -2.28 23.31 -2.97
C TYR A 72 -0.98 23.97 -3.44
N TYR A 73 -0.82 24.07 -4.75
CA TYR A 73 0.19 24.92 -5.35
C TYR A 73 -0.47 25.90 -6.32
N TYR A 74 -0.13 27.17 -6.17
CA TYR A 74 -0.62 28.26 -7.01
C TYR A 74 0.51 28.72 -7.91
N ASN A 75 0.26 28.86 -9.21
CA ASN A 75 1.24 29.44 -10.13
C ASN A 75 1.37 30.96 -9.91
N ALA A 76 2.32 31.60 -10.61
CA ALA A 76 2.56 33.04 -10.50
C ALA A 76 1.33 33.92 -10.83
N ARG A 77 0.33 33.38 -11.54
CA ARG A 77 -0.94 34.07 -11.86
C ARG A 77 -2.02 33.84 -10.79
N GLY A 78 -1.67 33.29 -9.63
CA GLY A 78 -2.62 32.98 -8.57
C GLY A 78 -3.61 31.86 -8.91
N LYS A 79 -3.35 31.03 -9.93
CA LYS A 79 -4.23 29.90 -10.30
C LYS A 79 -3.74 28.59 -9.70
N LYS A 80 -4.67 27.79 -9.15
CA LYS A 80 -4.39 26.43 -8.64
C LYS A 80 -3.86 25.55 -9.76
N VAL A 81 -2.73 24.91 -9.51
CA VAL A 81 -2.16 23.90 -10.40
C VAL A 81 -2.93 22.59 -10.27
N LYS A 82 -3.06 21.87 -11.40
CA LYS A 82 -3.78 20.60 -11.53
C LYS A 82 -2.92 19.61 -12.31
N GLY A 83 -3.17 18.32 -12.13
CA GLY A 83 -2.46 17.25 -12.83
C GLY A 83 -1.04 17.00 -12.31
N LYS A 84 -0.26 16.23 -13.08
CA LYS A 84 1.14 15.92 -12.75
C LYS A 84 2.02 17.07 -13.22
N VAL A 85 2.73 17.73 -12.31
CA VAL A 85 3.52 18.93 -12.58
C VAL A 85 4.91 18.83 -11.95
N LYS A 86 5.91 19.41 -12.60
CA LYS A 86 7.26 19.56 -12.03
C LYS A 86 7.34 20.90 -11.31
N ILE A 87 7.69 20.89 -10.03
CA ILE A 87 7.91 22.07 -9.20
C ILE A 87 9.32 21.96 -8.59
N GLY A 88 10.22 22.87 -8.97
CA GLY A 88 11.64 22.71 -8.73
C GLY A 88 12.18 21.42 -9.37
N SER A 89 12.87 20.59 -8.59
CA SER A 89 13.44 19.31 -9.07
C SER A 89 12.48 18.13 -9.00
N ARG A 90 11.29 18.28 -8.42
CA ARG A 90 10.39 17.16 -8.09
C ARG A 90 9.07 17.22 -8.86
N TYR A 91 8.47 16.05 -9.09
CA TYR A 91 7.11 15.95 -9.64
C TYR A 91 6.08 15.78 -8.53
N TYR A 92 4.95 16.44 -8.68
CA TYR A 92 3.81 16.43 -7.76
C TYR A 92 2.54 16.14 -8.55
N PHE A 93 1.48 15.72 -7.87
CA PHE A 93 0.18 15.48 -8.50
C PHE A 93 -0.94 16.16 -7.71
N PHE A 94 -1.71 16.96 -8.44
CA PHE A 94 -2.88 17.67 -7.94
C PHE A 94 -4.13 17.18 -8.66
N ASP A 95 -5.22 16.98 -7.93
CA ASP A 95 -6.48 16.56 -8.53
C ASP A 95 -7.18 17.71 -9.30
N LYS A 96 -8.40 17.44 -9.80
CA LYS A 96 -9.20 18.42 -10.54
C LYS A 96 -9.55 19.69 -9.75
N ASN A 97 -9.51 19.62 -8.42
CA ASN A 97 -9.79 20.71 -7.48
C ASN A 97 -8.49 21.40 -7.02
N GLY A 98 -7.33 20.95 -7.50
CA GLY A 98 -6.01 21.44 -7.12
C GLY A 98 -5.50 20.90 -5.77
N ILE A 99 -6.16 19.89 -5.20
CA ILE A 99 -5.73 19.26 -3.95
C ILE A 99 -4.61 18.26 -4.28
N GLN A 100 -3.48 18.37 -3.58
CA GLN A 100 -2.39 17.43 -3.73
C GLN A 100 -2.82 16.02 -3.29
N ARG A 101 -2.49 15.02 -4.10
CA ARG A 101 -2.78 13.61 -3.82
C ARG A 101 -1.49 12.80 -3.67
N TYR A 102 -1.57 11.69 -2.96
CA TYR A 102 -0.42 10.86 -2.59
C TYR A 102 -0.71 9.35 -2.77
N GLY A 103 0.30 8.51 -2.56
CA GLY A 103 0.23 7.07 -2.77
C GLY A 103 0.22 6.69 -4.25
N TRP A 104 -0.30 5.51 -4.57
CA TRP A 104 -0.42 5.04 -5.96
C TRP A 104 -1.50 5.83 -6.70
N LYS A 105 -1.16 6.30 -7.90
CA LYS A 105 -2.07 7.01 -8.81
C LYS A 105 -1.93 6.50 -10.23
N LYS A 106 -3.06 6.16 -10.83
CA LYS A 106 -3.19 5.98 -12.28
C LYS A 106 -3.33 7.34 -12.95
N ILE A 107 -2.43 7.67 -13.85
CA ILE A 107 -2.44 8.90 -14.65
C ILE A 107 -2.33 8.50 -16.12
N LYS A 108 -3.42 8.69 -16.87
CA LYS A 108 -3.59 8.11 -18.21
C LYS A 108 -3.35 6.57 -18.15
N ASN A 109 -2.41 6.05 -18.93
CA ASN A 109 -2.12 4.61 -19.05
C ASN A 109 -0.99 4.12 -18.12
N ASN A 110 -0.49 4.98 -17.23
CA ASN A 110 0.65 4.68 -16.36
C ASN A 110 0.28 4.84 -14.88
N TYR A 111 1.04 4.15 -14.02
CA TYR A 111 0.92 4.25 -12.58
C TYR A 111 2.19 4.88 -12.00
N TYR A 112 2.00 5.72 -10.99
CA TYR A 112 3.04 6.48 -10.32
C TYR A 112 2.82 6.42 -8.81
N PHE A 113 3.89 6.49 -8.03
CA PHE A 113 3.79 6.57 -6.57
C PHE A 113 4.25 7.93 -6.04
N PHE A 114 3.41 8.56 -5.23
CA PHE A 114 3.68 9.87 -4.61
C PHE A 114 3.88 9.70 -3.11
N ARG A 115 5.13 9.82 -2.65
CA ARG A 115 5.50 9.62 -1.24
C ARG A 115 5.32 10.92 -0.47
N ILE A 116 4.59 10.86 0.65
CA ILE A 116 4.60 11.96 1.64
C ILE A 116 6.01 12.09 2.21
N SER A 117 6.54 13.30 2.24
CA SER A 117 7.84 13.60 2.85
C SER A 117 7.66 14.47 4.08
N THR A 118 8.47 14.25 5.10
CA THR A 118 8.61 15.19 6.21
C THR A 118 9.48 16.40 5.85
N GLY A 119 10.38 16.27 4.86
CA GLY A 119 11.29 17.32 4.41
C GLY A 119 10.78 18.19 3.25
N THR A 120 9.52 18.04 2.83
CA THR A 120 8.91 18.89 1.79
C THR A 120 7.45 19.15 2.13
N THR A 121 6.90 20.26 1.65
CA THR A 121 5.45 20.47 1.69
C THR A 121 4.75 19.45 0.80
N GLY A 122 4.22 18.39 1.41
CA GLY A 122 3.36 17.42 0.74
C GLY A 122 4.06 16.17 0.20
N ALA A 123 3.55 15.64 -0.92
CA ALA A 123 3.96 14.36 -1.50
C ALA A 123 4.53 14.47 -2.92
N TYR A 124 5.70 13.87 -3.16
CA TYR A 124 6.40 13.92 -4.44
C TYR A 124 6.55 12.53 -5.07
N MET A 125 6.66 12.51 -6.40
CA MET A 125 6.77 11.29 -7.19
C MET A 125 8.12 10.62 -6.98
N LEU A 126 8.11 9.30 -6.75
CA LEU A 126 9.33 8.50 -6.73
C LEU A 126 9.68 8.00 -8.15
N THR A 127 10.97 7.78 -8.39
CA THR A 127 11.55 7.24 -9.63
C THR A 127 12.67 6.27 -9.29
N SER A 128 13.03 5.38 -10.23
CA SER A 128 14.20 4.48 -10.12
C SER A 128 14.28 3.72 -8.80
N THR A 129 13.15 3.18 -8.33
CA THR A 129 13.05 2.48 -7.04
C THR A 129 11.95 1.43 -7.07
N THR A 130 11.83 0.64 -6.00
CA THR A 130 10.82 -0.40 -5.88
C THR A 130 9.87 -0.08 -4.75
N ILE A 131 8.56 -0.09 -5.04
CA ILE A 131 7.50 0.18 -4.07
C ILE A 131 6.49 -0.97 -4.12
N ASN A 132 6.18 -1.59 -2.98
CA ASN A 132 5.30 -2.77 -2.89
C ASN A 132 5.74 -3.97 -3.76
N GLY A 133 7.05 -4.09 -4.03
CA GLY A 133 7.60 -5.11 -4.94
C GLY A 133 7.47 -4.75 -6.43
N ILE A 134 7.02 -3.54 -6.76
CA ILE A 134 6.85 -3.08 -8.14
C ILE A 134 7.94 -2.05 -8.45
N ALA A 135 8.76 -2.34 -9.47
CA ALA A 135 9.79 -1.43 -9.94
C ALA A 135 9.20 -0.19 -10.64
N LEU A 136 9.80 0.96 -10.38
CA LEU A 136 9.56 2.24 -11.05
C LEU A 136 10.75 2.58 -11.95
N ASP A 137 10.48 2.95 -13.20
CA ASP A 137 11.52 3.40 -14.13
C ASP A 137 12.05 4.82 -13.80
N ALA A 138 13.01 5.30 -14.59
CA ALA A 138 13.59 6.66 -14.44
C ALA A 138 12.57 7.79 -14.62
N SER A 139 11.44 7.52 -15.29
CA SER A 139 10.30 8.45 -15.42
C SER A 139 9.24 8.26 -14.33
N GLY A 140 9.46 7.35 -13.38
CA GLY A 140 8.54 7.00 -12.30
C GLY A 140 7.38 6.09 -12.71
N ARG A 141 7.37 5.55 -13.94
CA ARG A 141 6.31 4.65 -14.40
C ARG A 141 6.52 3.28 -13.76
N ALA A 142 5.46 2.76 -13.16
CA ALA A 142 5.48 1.41 -12.60
C ALA A 142 5.47 0.34 -13.69
N SER A 143 6.23 -0.74 -13.45
CA SER A 143 6.12 -1.95 -14.25
C SER A 143 4.72 -2.54 -14.13
N LYS A 144 4.11 -2.82 -15.28
CA LYS A 144 2.78 -3.44 -15.39
C LYS A 144 2.85 -4.91 -15.82
N SER A 145 4.05 -5.50 -15.88
CA SER A 145 4.24 -6.88 -16.34
C SER A 145 3.63 -7.89 -15.36
N GLY A 146 3.16 -9.02 -15.91
CA GLY A 146 2.58 -10.11 -15.13
C GLY A 146 1.49 -9.63 -14.16
N SER A 147 1.59 -10.08 -12.92
CA SER A 147 0.59 -9.78 -11.90
C SER A 147 0.71 -8.41 -11.25
N ASN A 148 1.72 -7.59 -11.64
CA ASN A 148 1.87 -6.23 -11.14
C ASN A 148 0.70 -5.34 -11.53
N LEU A 149 0.11 -5.52 -12.72
CA LEU A 149 -1.04 -4.72 -13.13
C LEU A 149 -2.24 -4.92 -12.20
N ARG A 150 -2.49 -6.16 -11.76
CA ARG A 150 -3.55 -6.47 -10.79
C ARG A 150 -3.27 -5.78 -9.45
N LYS A 151 -2.04 -5.92 -8.94
CA LYS A 151 -1.61 -5.27 -7.69
C LYS A 151 -1.74 -3.74 -7.76
N LEU A 152 -1.36 -3.13 -8.89
CA LEU A 152 -1.48 -1.67 -9.11
C LEU A 152 -2.93 -1.19 -9.11
N LYS A 153 -3.86 -1.96 -9.68
CA LYS A 153 -5.31 -1.64 -9.64
C LYS A 153 -5.81 -1.65 -8.19
N LEU A 154 -5.51 -2.70 -7.44
CA LEU A 154 -5.88 -2.84 -6.02
C LEU A 154 -5.30 -1.72 -5.15
N MET A 155 -4.00 -1.46 -5.28
CA MET A 155 -3.32 -0.39 -4.52
C MET A 155 -3.88 1.00 -4.85
N THR A 156 -4.15 1.27 -6.13
CA THR A 156 -4.74 2.55 -6.54
C THR A 156 -6.15 2.72 -5.98
N GLU A 157 -6.96 1.65 -5.99
CA GLU A 157 -8.30 1.69 -5.41
C GLU A 157 -8.27 1.86 -3.88
N ALA A 158 -7.40 1.12 -3.21
CA ALA A 158 -7.15 1.29 -1.78
C ALA A 158 -6.75 2.73 -1.44
N ASN A 159 -5.86 3.35 -2.22
CA ASN A 159 -5.51 4.75 -2.05
C ASN A 159 -6.70 5.70 -2.25
N LYS A 160 -7.61 5.43 -3.18
CA LYS A 160 -8.84 6.24 -3.34
C LYS A 160 -9.78 6.08 -2.15
N ILE A 161 -10.01 4.85 -1.70
CA ILE A 161 -10.88 4.55 -0.55
C ILE A 161 -10.34 5.26 0.69
N VAL A 162 -9.05 5.06 1.00
CA VAL A 162 -8.40 5.70 2.15
C VAL A 162 -8.51 7.22 2.06
N GLU A 163 -8.32 7.82 0.89
CA GLU A 163 -8.50 9.27 0.72
C GLU A 163 -9.94 9.74 0.92
N LYS A 164 -10.94 8.93 0.55
CA LYS A 164 -12.37 9.24 0.73
C LYS A 164 -12.77 9.20 2.20
N ILE A 165 -12.26 8.22 2.95
CA ILE A 165 -12.60 8.04 4.38
C ILE A 165 -11.71 8.85 5.32
N SER A 166 -10.58 9.38 4.82
CA SER A 166 -9.68 10.21 5.63
C SER A 166 -10.12 11.68 5.63
N ARG A 167 -9.95 12.34 6.79
CA ARG A 167 -10.10 13.78 6.95
C ARG A 167 -8.73 14.44 7.15
N PRO A 168 -8.56 15.71 6.75
CA PRO A 168 -7.35 16.46 7.09
C PRO A 168 -7.10 16.43 8.60
N GLY A 169 -5.84 16.26 9.00
CA GLY A 169 -5.43 16.17 10.41
C GLY A 169 -5.44 14.75 11.00
N MET A 170 -6.05 13.76 10.34
CA MET A 170 -6.00 12.38 10.85
C MET A 170 -4.59 11.81 10.80
N ASN A 171 -4.13 11.27 11.92
CA ASN A 171 -2.87 10.55 12.01
C ASN A 171 -2.98 9.15 11.37
N LYS A 172 -1.85 8.45 11.27
CA LYS A 172 -1.79 7.14 10.60
C LYS A 172 -2.70 6.09 11.26
N MET A 173 -2.75 6.04 12.59
CA MET A 173 -3.60 5.08 13.32
C MET A 173 -5.08 5.40 13.19
N GLN A 174 -5.46 6.68 13.22
CA GLN A 174 -6.85 7.08 12.98
C GLN A 174 -7.31 6.69 11.58
N ARG A 175 -6.44 6.87 10.57
CA ARG A 175 -6.74 6.46 9.19
C ARG A 175 -6.81 4.94 9.04
N LEU A 176 -5.94 4.22 9.75
CA LEU A 176 -5.98 2.76 9.81
C LEU A 176 -7.30 2.28 10.43
N ARG A 177 -7.73 2.92 11.53
CA ARG A 177 -9.00 2.62 12.19
C ARG A 177 -10.19 2.87 11.27
N ALA A 178 -10.26 4.05 10.65
CA ALA A 178 -11.30 4.33 9.66
C ALA A 178 -11.32 3.30 8.51
N SER A 179 -10.16 2.80 8.10
CA SER A 179 -10.07 1.73 7.08
C SER A 179 -10.63 0.40 7.57
N PHE A 180 -10.39 0.06 8.83
CA PHE A 180 -10.93 -1.15 9.46
C PHE A 180 -12.45 -1.09 9.55
N ASP A 181 -12.97 0.05 10.05
CA ASP A 181 -14.40 0.29 10.18
C ASP A 181 -15.10 0.35 8.81
N TYR A 182 -14.42 0.90 7.80
CA TYR A 182 -14.91 0.90 6.42
C TYR A 182 -15.11 -0.52 5.89
N VAL A 183 -14.15 -1.43 6.06
CA VAL A 183 -14.26 -2.82 5.58
C VAL A 183 -15.45 -3.52 6.24
N LYS A 184 -15.60 -3.35 7.56
CA LYS A 184 -16.74 -3.92 8.33
C LYS A 184 -18.10 -3.43 7.83
N LYS A 185 -18.19 -2.17 7.42
CA LYS A 185 -19.46 -1.54 7.03
C LYS A 185 -19.80 -1.69 5.54
N GLN A 186 -18.78 -1.69 4.69
CA GLN A 186 -18.97 -1.57 3.23
C GLN A 186 -19.26 -2.90 2.55
N TYR A 187 -18.81 -4.01 3.13
CA TYR A 187 -18.81 -5.31 2.49
C TYR A 187 -19.76 -6.29 3.18
N THR A 188 -20.07 -7.37 2.48
CA THR A 188 -21.00 -8.40 2.95
C THR A 188 -20.28 -9.74 3.00
N TYR A 189 -20.43 -10.45 4.11
CA TYR A 189 -19.88 -11.80 4.24
C TYR A 189 -20.57 -12.75 3.27
N TYR A 190 -19.80 -13.44 2.44
CA TYR A 190 -20.30 -14.42 1.48
C TYR A 190 -19.18 -15.37 1.06
N CYS A 191 -19.30 -16.64 1.42
CA CYS A 191 -18.33 -17.67 1.07
C CYS A 191 -18.71 -18.33 -0.26
N TRP A 192 -18.15 -17.83 -1.37
CA TRP A 192 -18.39 -18.37 -2.71
C TRP A 192 -17.16 -18.99 -3.35
N ARG A 193 -15.98 -18.65 -2.82
CA ARG A 193 -14.68 -19.10 -3.30
C ARG A 193 -14.06 -19.99 -2.24
N GLU A 194 -13.60 -21.16 -2.66
CA GLU A 194 -12.71 -21.98 -1.84
C GLU A 194 -11.30 -21.38 -1.82
N PHE A 195 -10.65 -21.40 -0.65
CA PHE A 195 -9.26 -20.98 -0.55
C PHE A 195 -8.35 -21.93 -1.35
N ARG A 196 -7.55 -21.34 -2.23
CA ARG A 196 -6.46 -22.03 -2.95
C ARG A 196 -5.19 -21.19 -2.82
N ASN A 197 -4.09 -21.82 -2.40
CA ASN A 197 -2.81 -21.14 -2.22
C ASN A 197 -2.10 -20.88 -3.57
N THR A 198 -2.71 -20.06 -4.42
CA THR A 198 -2.11 -19.62 -5.69
C THR A 198 -1.02 -18.57 -5.43
N GLN A 199 -0.24 -18.22 -6.44
CA GLN A 199 0.75 -17.14 -6.29
C GLN A 199 0.12 -15.80 -5.91
N ASP A 200 -1.15 -15.59 -6.27
CA ASP A 200 -1.84 -14.31 -6.26
C ASP A 200 -3.12 -14.32 -5.39
N TRP A 201 -3.26 -15.31 -4.51
CA TRP A 201 -4.50 -15.52 -3.77
C TRP A 201 -4.95 -14.26 -3.03
N GLU A 202 -4.03 -13.48 -2.44
CA GLU A 202 -4.38 -12.26 -1.72
C GLU A 202 -5.01 -11.19 -2.64
N LYS A 203 -4.65 -11.20 -3.93
CA LYS A 203 -5.25 -10.33 -4.93
C LYS A 203 -6.62 -10.82 -5.35
N ASP A 204 -6.80 -12.13 -5.52
CA ASP A 204 -8.10 -12.73 -5.87
C ASP A 204 -9.15 -12.32 -4.82
N PHE A 205 -8.82 -12.53 -3.54
CA PHE A 205 -9.70 -12.20 -2.41
C PHE A 205 -9.93 -10.68 -2.23
N ALA A 206 -8.93 -9.84 -2.49
CA ALA A 206 -9.11 -8.38 -2.45
C ALA A 206 -9.90 -7.83 -3.64
N GLU A 207 -9.78 -8.44 -4.83
CA GLU A 207 -10.55 -8.06 -6.02
C GLU A 207 -12.05 -8.32 -5.84
N ASP A 208 -12.40 -9.41 -5.14
CA ASP A 208 -13.78 -9.73 -4.81
C ASP A 208 -14.43 -8.59 -4.02
N MET A 209 -13.66 -8.00 -3.09
CA MET A 209 -14.10 -6.87 -2.27
C MET A 209 -14.13 -5.55 -3.04
N PHE A 210 -13.07 -5.20 -3.77
CA PHE A 210 -12.96 -3.88 -4.39
C PHE A 210 -13.70 -3.76 -5.72
N PHE A 211 -13.88 -4.85 -6.47
CA PHE A 211 -14.31 -4.79 -7.86
C PHE A 211 -15.44 -5.77 -8.24
N ARG A 212 -15.83 -6.71 -7.38
CA ARG A 212 -16.83 -7.75 -7.72
C ARG A 212 -18.01 -7.76 -6.74
N GLY A 213 -18.57 -6.58 -6.49
CA GLY A 213 -19.80 -6.43 -5.71
C GLY A 213 -19.60 -6.45 -4.19
N GLY A 214 -18.37 -6.54 -3.69
CA GLY A 214 -18.10 -6.35 -2.26
C GLY A 214 -18.55 -7.51 -1.38
N ARG A 215 -18.48 -8.73 -1.92
CA ARG A 215 -18.90 -9.97 -1.26
C ARG A 215 -17.72 -10.92 -1.13
N GLY A 216 -17.44 -11.38 0.08
CA GLY A 216 -16.29 -12.24 0.34
C GLY A 216 -16.27 -12.81 1.75
N ASP A 217 -15.31 -13.70 2.02
CA ASP A 217 -15.14 -14.39 3.30
C ASP A 217 -14.08 -13.73 4.20
N CYS A 218 -13.72 -14.37 5.32
CA CYS A 218 -12.69 -13.88 6.23
C CYS A 218 -11.36 -13.52 5.54
N VAL A 219 -10.95 -14.26 4.50
CA VAL A 219 -9.73 -14.00 3.73
C VAL A 219 -9.90 -12.76 2.85
N SER A 220 -11.07 -12.57 2.24
CA SER A 220 -11.44 -11.33 1.54
C SER A 220 -11.38 -10.10 2.45
N TYR A 221 -11.95 -10.19 3.65
CA TYR A 221 -11.92 -9.10 4.64
C TYR A 221 -10.50 -8.75 5.06
N ALA A 222 -9.68 -9.77 5.35
CA ALA A 222 -8.27 -9.61 5.65
C ALA A 222 -7.50 -8.94 4.50
N ALA A 223 -7.69 -9.43 3.28
CA ALA A 223 -7.00 -8.92 2.09
C ALA A 223 -7.36 -7.46 1.82
N ALA A 224 -8.66 -7.13 1.79
CA ALA A 224 -9.13 -5.77 1.58
C ALA A 224 -8.54 -4.81 2.63
N PHE A 225 -8.62 -5.17 3.92
CA PHE A 225 -8.07 -4.33 4.98
C PHE A 225 -6.55 -4.17 4.87
N ALA A 226 -5.80 -5.23 4.54
CA ALA A 226 -4.36 -5.15 4.37
C ALA A 226 -3.94 -4.20 3.23
N TYR A 227 -4.66 -4.21 2.10
CA TYR A 227 -4.44 -3.22 1.03
C TYR A 227 -4.73 -1.77 1.49
N LEU A 228 -5.79 -1.55 2.26
CA LEU A 228 -6.09 -0.23 2.83
C LEU A 228 -5.02 0.20 3.85
N ALA A 229 -4.57 -0.70 4.71
CA ALA A 229 -3.51 -0.45 5.68
C ALA A 229 -2.18 -0.07 4.98
N ASN A 230 -1.85 -0.74 3.88
CA ASN A 230 -0.70 -0.37 3.06
C ASN A 230 -0.88 1.03 2.45
N ALA A 231 -2.06 1.34 1.91
CA ALA A 231 -2.39 2.66 1.36
C ALA A 231 -2.39 3.80 2.41
N VAL A 232 -2.69 3.49 3.68
CA VAL A 232 -2.50 4.38 4.83
C VAL A 232 -1.01 4.66 5.10
N GLY A 233 -0.12 3.79 4.63
CA GLY A 233 1.32 3.88 4.80
C GLY A 233 1.84 3.10 6.01
N MET A 234 1.10 2.07 6.45
CA MET A 234 1.60 1.10 7.41
C MET A 234 2.72 0.27 6.80
N LYS A 235 3.66 -0.18 7.63
CA LYS A 235 4.77 -1.06 7.24
C LYS A 235 4.55 -2.45 7.82
N LYS A 236 5.18 -3.46 7.22
CA LYS A 236 5.07 -4.86 7.66
C LYS A 236 3.59 -5.31 7.71
N VAL A 237 2.90 -5.15 6.58
CA VAL A 237 1.49 -5.49 6.40
C VAL A 237 1.40 -6.84 5.69
N TYR A 238 0.64 -7.75 6.26
CA TYR A 238 0.47 -9.11 5.75
C TYR A 238 -1.01 -9.50 5.74
N VAL A 239 -1.37 -10.35 4.78
CA VAL A 239 -2.61 -11.14 4.80
C VAL A 239 -2.21 -12.55 5.20
N ILE A 240 -2.97 -13.14 6.12
CA ILE A 240 -2.73 -14.47 6.65
C ILE A 240 -4.00 -15.29 6.47
N CYS A 241 -3.82 -16.55 6.07
CA CYS A 241 -4.87 -17.57 6.06
C CYS A 241 -4.35 -18.83 6.77
N SER A 242 -5.16 -19.39 7.67
CA SER A 242 -4.88 -20.65 8.36
C SER A 242 -5.36 -21.90 7.60
N GLY A 243 -5.94 -21.72 6.40
CA GLY A 243 -6.68 -22.77 5.70
C GLY A 243 -8.18 -22.82 6.07
N GLY A 244 -8.58 -22.16 7.16
CA GLY A 244 -10.00 -22.04 7.53
C GLY A 244 -10.41 -20.65 8.06
N HIS A 245 -9.44 -19.78 8.38
CA HIS A 245 -9.68 -18.42 8.85
C HIS A 245 -8.65 -17.44 8.29
N GLY A 246 -9.07 -16.21 8.02
CA GLY A 246 -8.24 -15.16 7.43
C GLY A 246 -8.17 -13.91 8.30
N TRP A 247 -6.98 -13.31 8.43
CA TRP A 247 -6.79 -12.02 9.12
C TRP A 247 -5.62 -11.23 8.54
N ALA A 248 -5.55 -9.95 8.88
CA ALA A 248 -4.40 -9.11 8.56
C ALA A 248 -3.46 -9.01 9.75
N GLU A 249 -2.16 -8.91 9.47
CA GLU A 249 -1.14 -8.62 10.48
C GLU A 249 -0.39 -7.35 10.10
N ILE A 250 -0.23 -6.46 11.08
CA ILE A 250 0.54 -5.23 10.89
C ILE A 250 1.48 -5.08 12.08
N GLY A 251 2.78 -5.15 11.81
CA GLY A 251 3.81 -4.96 12.83
C GLY A 251 3.70 -5.93 14.03
N GLY A 252 3.28 -7.17 13.80
CA GLY A 252 3.14 -8.19 14.85
C GLY A 252 1.87 -8.07 15.70
N LYS A 253 0.85 -7.35 15.21
CA LYS A 253 -0.48 -7.29 15.83
C LYS A 253 -1.54 -7.82 14.86
N VAL A 254 -2.58 -8.43 15.42
CA VAL A 254 -3.71 -8.99 14.66
C VAL A 254 -4.74 -7.90 14.37
N TYR A 255 -5.23 -7.92 13.14
CA TYR A 255 -6.34 -7.09 12.66
C TYR A 255 -7.34 -7.99 11.96
N ASP A 256 -8.51 -8.16 12.57
CA ASP A 256 -9.52 -9.10 12.10
C ASP A 256 -10.89 -8.43 12.00
N PRO A 257 -11.19 -7.73 10.88
CA PRO A 257 -12.43 -7.00 10.73
C PRO A 257 -13.65 -7.93 10.62
N ASP A 258 -13.49 -9.12 10.05
CA ASP A 258 -14.56 -10.10 9.95
C ASP A 258 -14.96 -10.62 11.33
N TRP A 259 -13.98 -11.08 12.11
CA TRP A 259 -14.26 -11.57 13.45
C TRP A 259 -14.74 -10.46 14.39
N ALA A 260 -14.25 -9.22 14.24
CA ALA A 260 -14.77 -8.05 14.96
C ALA A 260 -16.24 -7.75 14.63
N LEU A 261 -16.69 -8.06 13.42
CA LEU A 261 -18.08 -7.90 13.00
C LEU A 261 -18.95 -9.00 13.61
N VAL A 262 -18.55 -10.26 13.49
CA VAL A 262 -19.33 -11.42 13.98
C VAL A 262 -19.40 -11.46 15.51
N SER A 263 -18.30 -11.16 16.20
CA SER A 263 -18.26 -11.16 17.67
C SER A 263 -18.79 -9.88 18.30
N SER A 264 -18.99 -8.81 17.53
CA SER A 264 -19.26 -7.46 18.05
C SER A 264 -18.20 -6.95 19.04
N VAL A 265 -16.97 -7.46 18.98
CA VAL A 265 -15.86 -7.08 19.85
C VAL A 265 -14.85 -6.23 19.07
N ASP A 266 -14.48 -5.08 19.65
CA ASP A 266 -13.58 -4.13 18.98
C ASP A 266 -12.09 -4.44 19.20
N SER A 267 -11.76 -5.33 20.14
CA SER A 267 -10.37 -5.65 20.50
C SER A 267 -9.55 -6.30 19.39
N TYR A 268 -10.18 -6.69 18.27
CA TYR A 268 -9.52 -7.24 17.10
C TYR A 268 -8.89 -6.18 16.19
N PHE A 269 -8.93 -4.90 16.57
CA PHE A 269 -8.09 -3.86 16.00
C PHE A 269 -6.78 -3.74 16.78
N ALA A 270 -5.66 -4.12 16.17
CA ALA A 270 -4.33 -4.11 16.79
C ALA A 270 -4.18 -5.04 18.02
N MET A 271 -4.83 -6.21 17.98
CA MET A 271 -4.83 -7.18 19.07
C MET A 271 -3.44 -7.81 19.27
N SER A 272 -3.05 -8.07 20.52
CA SER A 272 -1.84 -8.87 20.81
C SER A 272 -2.03 -10.33 20.44
N TYR A 273 -0.99 -10.96 19.90
CA TYR A 273 -0.97 -12.41 19.65
C TYR A 273 -1.01 -13.24 20.94
N ASP A 274 -0.79 -12.64 22.12
CA ASP A 274 -0.93 -13.32 23.42
C ASP A 274 -2.38 -13.65 23.75
N LEU A 275 -3.34 -12.96 23.12
CA LEU A 275 -4.76 -13.24 23.25
C LEU A 275 -5.24 -14.33 22.28
N SER A 276 -4.34 -14.89 21.45
CA SER A 276 -4.65 -15.98 20.53
C SER A 276 -5.17 -17.21 21.30
N GLY A 277 -6.35 -17.72 20.94
CA GLY A 277 -6.96 -18.88 21.62
C GLY A 277 -7.58 -18.60 23.00
N VAL A 278 -7.49 -17.37 23.50
CA VAL A 278 -7.96 -17.01 24.84
C VAL A 278 -9.39 -16.48 24.77
N ASN A 279 -10.27 -16.96 25.66
CA ASN A 279 -11.69 -16.59 25.77
C ASN A 279 -12.46 -16.75 24.44
N GLY A 280 -12.29 -17.88 23.76
CA GLY A 280 -13.00 -18.19 22.51
C GLY A 280 -12.48 -17.45 21.27
N ARG A 281 -11.34 -16.74 21.38
CA ARG A 281 -10.68 -16.11 20.24
C ARG A 281 -10.11 -17.16 19.28
N PRO A 282 -10.09 -16.89 17.96
CA PRO A 282 -9.37 -17.74 17.03
C PRO A 282 -7.91 -17.97 17.41
N MET A 283 -7.37 -19.11 17.00
CA MET A 283 -5.96 -19.47 17.20
C MET A 283 -5.10 -18.79 16.13
N TYR A 284 -4.65 -17.56 16.40
CA TYR A 284 -3.83 -16.77 15.48
C TYR A 284 -2.33 -17.13 15.52
N ARG A 285 -1.73 -17.28 16.71
CA ARG A 285 -0.25 -17.40 16.87
C ARG A 285 0.31 -18.68 16.24
N GLY A 286 -0.46 -19.78 16.29
CA GLY A 286 -0.07 -21.09 15.75
C GLY A 286 -0.52 -21.36 14.32
N ASN A 287 -1.52 -20.65 13.80
CA ASN A 287 -2.17 -21.02 12.52
C ASN A 287 -1.84 -20.08 11.36
N ARG A 288 -0.60 -19.58 11.29
CA ARG A 288 -0.13 -18.67 10.21
C ARG A 288 0.37 -19.45 8.98
N LEU A 289 -0.46 -20.32 8.41
CA LEU A 289 -0.04 -21.26 7.37
C LEU A 289 0.32 -20.58 6.04
N TYR A 290 -0.55 -19.71 5.54
CA TYR A 290 -0.35 -18.99 4.28
C TYR A 290 -0.20 -17.51 4.55
N VAL A 291 0.93 -16.92 4.15
CA VAL A 291 1.27 -15.53 4.47
C VAL A 291 1.67 -14.78 3.19
N LYS A 292 1.03 -13.64 2.93
CA LYS A 292 1.37 -12.73 1.83
C LYS A 292 1.66 -11.34 2.34
N LYS A 293 2.78 -10.76 1.89
CA LYS A 293 3.14 -9.37 2.18
C LYS A 293 2.54 -8.44 1.14
N ILE A 294 1.88 -7.38 1.61
CA ILE A 294 1.24 -6.37 0.76
C ILE A 294 2.20 -5.25 0.36
#